data_AF-A0A511FKU2-F1
#
_entry.id   AF-A0A511FKU2-F1
#
_cell.length_a   1.000
_cell.length_b   1.000
_cell.length_c   1.000
_cell.angle_alpha   90.00
_cell.angle_beta   90.00
_cell.angle_gamma   90.00
#
_symmetry.space_group_name_H-M   'P 1'
#
loop_
_entity.id
_entity.type
_entity.pdbx_description
1 polymer ?
#
loop_
_entity_poly.entity_id
_entity_poly.type
_entity_poly.pdbx_seq_one_letter_code
_entity_poly.pdbx_strand_id
1 'polypeptide(L)'
;MTDEQQVPDAALLRHLLTLRFMLVDATRWATQAGPERLTTAVILLDGVVERAMNLAAAEIGVTVGPRDTLPQIADKLRTKAPDWKPRHWRDIDDLHRARNSAQHAGQRPHPDDLGPWTTAVGAFVRDVVDTHLGLDLDRVALTDAVQDPRLREMLEQAAAALEGGSPAYSVGRSVTATVFALSSWTNLQNGRTSIQDLFANPRGPGARMSAVEQRIELSTFAQDPAEVSWFTVLMNDFPSAMDRDDAERALAFATSWILGYEAALHSWVQDRHERAQRAARRVRVGDGTAYIADGRVMLNGDGIIAALVLADVPAQDQYEAWRTAVERLRDGEASDIPKGSRIQRDGTVRLTGRDAEDLRSQLVALDGALKQAEARLDADHAADAVRQGEEARRASDYRESLAAAGDLPEWAASASLTPDMGGTAVLLTINHDFAWLLAVGGGLQTRLEADARVTAVRRDTGSDRLYITPRLEPVELVSLLDEIDVEVQEQARDLAARQDAMVSAGAEHTAALLGILRELDERAAGA
;
A
#
# COMPACT_ATOMS: atom_id res chain seq x y z
N MET A 1 27.23 -17.68 -25.70
CA MET A 1 26.66 -18.30 -24.49
C MET A 1 25.89 -17.20 -23.81
N THR A 2 24.57 -17.21 -23.94
CA THR A 2 23.68 -16.36 -23.14
C THR A 2 23.62 -17.02 -21.77
N ASP A 3 24.33 -16.46 -20.79
CA ASP A 3 24.19 -16.89 -19.39
C ASP A 3 22.73 -16.67 -19.01
N GLU A 4 21.98 -17.76 -18.98
CA GLU A 4 20.65 -17.82 -18.41
C GLU A 4 20.83 -17.54 -16.92
N GLN A 5 20.70 -16.26 -16.53
CA GLN A 5 20.80 -15.84 -15.14
C GLN A 5 19.80 -16.66 -14.34
N GLN A 6 20.31 -17.59 -13.53
CA GLN A 6 19.49 -18.45 -12.70
C GLN A 6 18.70 -17.55 -11.75
N VAL A 7 17.38 -17.59 -11.87
CA VAL A 7 16.49 -16.83 -10.99
C VAL A 7 16.77 -17.28 -9.55
N PRO A 8 17.18 -16.37 -8.64
CA PRO A 8 17.49 -16.74 -7.27
C PRO A 8 16.24 -17.32 -6.60
N ASP A 9 16.43 -18.25 -5.67
CA ASP A 9 15.29 -18.76 -4.92
C ASP A 9 14.61 -17.66 -4.09
N ALA A 10 13.35 -17.88 -3.73
CA ALA A 10 12.55 -16.87 -3.02
C ALA A 10 13.11 -16.53 -1.63
N ALA A 11 13.90 -17.40 -1.00
CA ALA A 11 14.50 -17.14 0.30
C ALA A 11 15.71 -16.21 0.18
N LEU A 12 16.60 -16.50 -0.77
CA LEU A 12 17.73 -15.64 -1.11
C LEU A 12 17.26 -14.25 -1.55
N LEU A 13 16.23 -14.17 -2.40
CA LEU A 13 15.66 -12.91 -2.84
C LEU A 13 15.20 -12.05 -1.64
N ARG A 14 14.49 -12.64 -0.67
CA ARG A 14 14.10 -11.94 0.58
C ARG A 14 15.30 -11.44 1.38
N HIS A 15 16.39 -12.21 1.44
CA HIS A 15 17.60 -11.79 2.13
C HIS A 15 18.33 -10.65 1.42
N LEU A 16 18.38 -10.67 0.09
CA LEU A 16 18.94 -9.59 -0.72
C LEU A 16 18.09 -8.32 -0.62
N LEU A 17 16.77 -8.44 -0.63
CA LEU A 17 15.86 -7.31 -0.40
C LEU A 17 16.07 -6.69 0.97
N THR A 18 16.19 -7.52 2.01
CA THR A 18 16.50 -7.06 3.37
C THR A 18 17.84 -6.33 3.41
N LEU A 19 18.86 -6.89 2.75
CA LEU A 19 20.20 -6.28 2.69
C LEU A 19 20.19 -4.94 1.95
N ARG A 20 19.49 -4.86 0.81
CA ARG A 20 19.32 -3.63 0.03
C ARG A 20 18.62 -2.55 0.85
N PHE A 21 17.54 -2.92 1.53
CA PHE A 21 16.82 -2.02 2.44
C PHE A 21 17.73 -1.51 3.56
N MET A 22 18.47 -2.40 4.24
CA MET A 22 19.43 -2.02 5.29
C MET A 22 20.52 -1.07 4.76
N LEU A 23 21.02 -1.29 3.54
CA LEU A 23 22.02 -0.43 2.92
C LEU A 23 21.49 0.98 2.64
N VAL A 24 20.29 1.08 2.08
CA VAL A 24 19.62 2.37 1.82
C VAL A 24 19.39 3.10 3.14
N ASP A 25 18.89 2.41 4.15
CA ASP A 25 18.61 2.99 5.46
C ASP A 25 19.89 3.48 6.16
N ALA A 26 20.93 2.66 6.22
CA ALA A 26 22.21 3.02 6.82
C ALA A 26 22.86 4.22 6.12
N THR A 27 22.79 4.26 4.78
CA THR A 27 23.30 5.38 3.96
C THR A 27 22.56 6.68 4.29
N ARG A 28 21.23 6.63 4.37
CA ARG A 28 20.41 7.77 4.73
C ARG A 28 20.73 8.28 6.14
N TRP A 29 20.85 7.38 7.12
CA TRP A 29 21.25 7.72 8.49
C TRP A 29 22.60 8.42 8.54
N ALA A 30 23.56 7.94 7.74
CA ALA A 30 24.88 8.54 7.66
C ALA A 30 24.86 9.96 7.08
N THR A 31 24.13 10.18 5.98
CA THR A 31 23.99 11.51 5.34
C THR A 31 23.29 12.52 6.24
N GLN A 32 22.35 12.08 7.07
CA GLN A 32 21.59 12.94 7.99
C GLN A 32 22.19 13.00 9.40
N ALA A 33 23.38 12.41 9.62
CA ALA A 33 23.92 12.25 10.95
C ALA A 33 24.41 13.59 11.53
N GLY A 34 23.60 14.18 12.42
CA GLY A 34 24.08 15.19 13.35
C GLY A 34 25.03 14.61 14.40
N PRO A 35 25.63 15.47 15.25
CA PRO A 35 26.56 15.06 16.30
C PRO A 35 26.13 13.85 17.15
N GLU A 36 24.86 13.83 17.53
CA GLU A 36 24.27 12.81 18.41
C GLU A 36 24.00 11.47 17.69
N ARG A 37 24.02 11.46 16.36
CA ARG A 37 23.63 10.30 15.53
C ARG A 37 24.80 9.57 14.89
N LEU A 38 26.03 10.11 15.00
CA LEU A 38 27.22 9.53 14.35
C LEU A 38 27.46 8.07 14.77
N THR A 39 27.32 7.77 16.07
CA THR A 39 27.51 6.40 16.59
C THR A 39 26.48 5.44 16.00
N THR A 40 25.22 5.84 15.91
CA THR A 40 24.16 5.02 15.31
C THR A 40 24.43 4.76 13.83
N ALA A 41 24.82 5.79 13.07
CA ALA A 41 25.14 5.64 11.65
C ALA A 41 26.29 4.65 11.42
N VAL A 42 27.37 4.74 12.23
CA VAL A 42 28.49 3.79 12.18
C VAL A 42 28.05 2.36 12.50
N ILE A 43 27.20 2.16 13.51
CA ILE A 43 26.65 0.85 13.87
C ILE A 43 25.81 0.26 12.72
N LEU A 44 24.94 1.08 12.10
CA LEU A 44 24.10 0.63 11.00
C LEU A 44 24.94 0.24 9.78
N LEU A 45 25.89 1.09 9.38
CA LEU A 45 26.80 0.84 8.25
C LEU A 45 27.59 -0.47 8.44
N ASP A 46 28.21 -0.66 9.60
CA ASP A 46 28.96 -1.89 9.91
C ASP A 46 28.03 -3.11 9.96
N GLY A 47 26.79 -2.95 10.47
CA GLY A 47 25.77 -4.00 10.45
C GLY A 47 25.40 -4.46 9.04
N VAL A 48 25.37 -3.56 8.05
CA VAL A 48 25.13 -3.94 6.64
C VAL A 48 26.28 -4.78 6.09
N VAL A 49 27.52 -4.41 6.39
CA VAL A 49 28.73 -5.15 6.00
C VAL A 49 28.71 -6.56 6.59
N GLU A 50 28.47 -6.68 7.90
CA GLU A 50 28.37 -7.98 8.58
C GLU A 50 27.24 -8.82 7.98
N ARG A 51 26.08 -8.22 7.70
CA ARG A 51 24.95 -8.93 7.10
C ARG A 51 25.28 -9.45 5.71
N ALA A 52 25.91 -8.64 4.86
CA ALA A 52 26.31 -9.04 3.51
C ALA A 52 27.27 -10.24 3.52
N MET A 53 28.29 -10.18 4.37
CA MET A 53 29.27 -11.27 4.48
C MET A 53 28.68 -12.54 5.07
N ASN A 54 27.81 -12.45 6.08
CA ASN A 54 27.14 -13.62 6.64
C ASN A 54 26.17 -14.25 5.64
N LEU A 55 25.45 -13.44 4.86
CA LEU A 55 24.60 -13.93 3.77
C LEU A 55 25.44 -14.66 2.73
N ALA A 56 26.50 -14.02 2.22
CA ALA A 56 27.42 -14.65 1.27
C ALA A 56 28.00 -15.97 1.80
N ALA A 57 28.44 -15.99 3.05
CA ALA A 57 28.98 -17.20 3.66
C ALA A 57 27.94 -18.33 3.76
N ALA A 58 26.71 -18.02 4.17
CA ALA A 58 25.64 -19.00 4.27
C ALA A 58 25.32 -19.65 2.90
N GLU A 59 25.16 -18.83 1.86
CA GLU A 59 24.80 -19.28 0.51
C GLU A 59 25.90 -20.14 -0.14
N ILE A 60 27.18 -19.81 0.07
CA ILE A 60 28.30 -20.59 -0.50
C ILE A 60 28.77 -21.74 0.43
N GLY A 61 28.02 -22.02 1.49
CA GLY A 61 28.30 -23.12 2.43
C GLY A 61 29.57 -22.92 3.28
N VAL A 62 29.94 -21.69 3.58
CA VAL A 62 31.03 -21.33 4.51
C VAL A 62 30.47 -21.24 5.93
N THR A 63 31.02 -22.04 6.84
CA THR A 63 30.64 -22.01 8.25
C THR A 63 31.24 -20.79 8.96
N VAL A 64 30.38 -19.90 9.44
CA VAL A 64 30.74 -18.78 10.33
C VAL A 64 30.44 -19.19 11.77
N GLY A 65 31.46 -19.13 12.62
CA GLY A 65 31.36 -19.37 14.04
C GLY A 65 30.87 -18.12 14.79
N PRO A 66 30.27 -18.27 15.98
CA PRO A 66 29.70 -17.15 16.76
C PRO A 66 30.75 -16.17 17.31
N ARG A 67 32.05 -16.49 17.18
CA ARG A 67 33.18 -15.65 17.61
C ARG A 67 34.07 -15.22 16.45
N ASP A 68 33.68 -15.55 15.22
CA ASP A 68 34.46 -15.12 14.07
C ASP A 68 34.37 -13.60 13.94
N THR A 69 35.53 -12.96 13.85
CA THR A 69 35.63 -11.53 13.58
C THR A 69 35.41 -11.24 12.11
N LEU A 70 35.11 -9.98 11.77
CA LEU A 70 34.93 -9.56 10.38
C LEU A 70 36.13 -9.96 9.47
N PRO A 71 37.41 -9.77 9.87
CA PRO A 71 38.54 -10.28 9.10
C PRO A 71 38.54 -11.81 8.90
N GLN A 72 38.16 -12.58 9.93
CA GLN A 72 38.12 -14.04 9.85
C GLN A 72 37.04 -14.52 8.88
N ILE A 73 35.87 -13.86 8.85
CA ILE A 73 34.82 -14.18 7.89
C ILE A 73 35.29 -13.85 6.46
N ALA A 74 35.94 -12.68 6.26
CA ALA A 74 36.48 -12.30 4.96
C ALA A 74 37.55 -13.28 4.46
N ASP A 75 38.46 -13.74 5.33
CA ASP A 75 39.46 -14.76 4.97
C ASP A 75 38.82 -16.09 4.55
N LYS A 76 37.74 -16.50 5.22
CA LYS A 76 36.97 -17.69 4.83
C LYS A 76 36.29 -17.52 3.47
N LEU A 77 35.71 -16.35 3.20
CA LEU A 77 35.12 -16.03 1.89
C LEU A 77 36.20 -16.04 0.78
N ARG A 78 37.38 -15.47 1.02
CA ARG A 78 38.52 -15.53 0.08
C ARG A 78 39.02 -16.95 -0.19
N THR A 79 38.85 -17.88 0.76
CA THR A 79 39.18 -19.30 0.51
C THR A 79 38.29 -19.90 -0.58
N LYS A 80 37.05 -19.39 -0.74
CA LYS A 80 36.12 -19.80 -1.82
C LYS A 80 36.33 -19.01 -3.11
N ALA A 81 36.79 -17.76 -3.03
CA ALA A 81 37.14 -16.92 -4.17
C ALA A 81 38.54 -16.29 -3.97
N PRO A 82 39.63 -17.01 -4.28
CA PRO A 82 41.00 -16.53 -4.00
C PRO A 82 41.38 -15.24 -4.72
N ASP A 83 40.75 -14.96 -5.86
CA ASP A 83 40.97 -13.76 -6.66
C ASP A 83 40.20 -12.54 -6.13
N TRP A 84 39.27 -12.74 -5.21
CA TRP A 84 38.48 -11.67 -4.61
C TRP A 84 39.36 -10.80 -3.69
N LYS A 85 39.52 -9.54 -4.09
CA LYS A 85 40.30 -8.52 -3.37
C LYS A 85 39.43 -7.27 -3.20
N PRO A 86 38.68 -7.16 -2.09
CA PRO A 86 37.75 -6.06 -1.90
C PRO A 86 38.49 -4.72 -1.89
N ARG A 87 38.14 -3.83 -2.84
CA ARG A 87 38.84 -2.56 -3.10
C ARG A 87 38.88 -1.64 -1.88
N HIS A 88 37.80 -1.63 -1.09
CA HIS A 88 37.60 -0.75 0.06
C HIS A 88 37.87 -1.42 1.41
N TRP A 89 38.57 -2.56 1.44
CA TRP A 89 38.75 -3.33 2.68
C TRP A 89 39.31 -2.51 3.86
N ARG A 90 40.23 -1.58 3.59
CA ARG A 90 40.80 -0.72 4.63
C ARG A 90 39.75 0.16 5.28
N ASP A 91 38.90 0.80 4.49
CA ASP A 91 37.84 1.68 4.99
C ASP A 91 36.81 0.90 5.81
N ILE A 92 36.50 -0.34 5.39
CA ILE A 92 35.61 -1.24 6.13
C ILE A 92 36.21 -1.68 7.46
N ASP A 93 37.51 -1.98 7.49
CA ASP A 93 38.24 -2.33 8.71
C ASP A 93 38.35 -1.13 9.68
N ASP A 94 38.55 0.08 9.15
CA ASP A 94 38.51 1.33 9.92
C ASP A 94 37.12 1.61 10.49
N LEU A 95 36.06 1.44 9.70
CA LEU A 95 34.66 1.53 10.15
C LEU A 95 34.37 0.54 11.29
N HIS A 96 34.78 -0.72 11.13
CA HIS A 96 34.56 -1.76 12.14
C HIS A 96 35.29 -1.45 13.46
N ARG A 97 36.53 -0.93 13.38
CA ARG A 97 37.26 -0.43 14.55
C ARG A 97 36.53 0.74 15.21
N ALA A 98 36.06 1.71 14.43
CA ALA A 98 35.33 2.86 14.95
C ALA A 98 34.05 2.43 15.67
N ARG A 99 33.31 1.46 15.11
CA ARG A 99 32.13 0.86 15.74
C ARG A 99 32.46 0.22 17.09
N ASN A 100 33.51 -0.60 17.14
CA ASN A 100 33.94 -1.26 18.38
C ASN A 100 34.39 -0.24 19.45
N SER A 101 35.15 0.79 19.05
CA SER A 101 35.54 1.88 19.94
C SER A 101 34.34 2.67 20.47
N ALA A 102 33.34 2.94 19.62
CA ALA A 102 32.14 3.63 20.03
C ALA A 102 31.29 2.81 21.02
N GLN A 103 31.13 1.50 20.77
CA GLN A 103 30.35 0.63 21.65
C GLN A 103 31.05 0.30 22.98
N HIS A 104 32.37 0.06 22.97
CA HIS A 104 33.08 -0.42 24.15
C HIS A 104 33.79 0.67 24.95
N ALA A 105 34.26 1.73 24.27
CA ALA A 105 35.00 2.82 24.92
C ALA A 105 34.20 4.14 24.95
N GLY A 106 33.00 4.18 24.37
CA GLY A 106 32.20 5.41 24.26
C GLY A 106 32.86 6.48 23.40
N GLN A 107 33.84 6.10 22.56
CA GLN A 107 34.56 7.04 21.70
C GLN A 107 33.68 7.42 20.51
N ARG A 108 33.46 8.71 20.34
CA ARG A 108 32.62 9.22 19.26
C ARG A 108 33.37 9.17 17.93
N PRO A 109 32.77 8.65 16.84
CA PRO A 109 33.36 8.70 15.51
C PRO A 109 33.59 10.13 15.02
N HIS A 110 34.61 10.36 14.19
CA HIS A 110 34.83 11.66 13.59
C HIS A 110 33.80 11.91 12.47
N PRO A 111 33.17 13.10 12.39
CA PRO A 111 32.17 13.38 11.35
C PRO A 111 32.69 13.21 9.93
N ASP A 112 33.93 13.61 9.67
CA ASP A 112 34.53 13.58 8.33
C ASP A 112 34.75 12.16 7.79
N ASP A 113 34.74 11.14 8.65
CA ASP A 113 34.94 9.74 8.24
C ASP A 113 33.67 9.10 7.66
N LEU A 114 32.48 9.64 7.98
CA LEU A 114 31.19 9.02 7.62
C LEU A 114 30.92 9.02 6.12
N GLY A 115 31.25 10.09 5.41
CA GLY A 115 31.09 10.16 3.95
C GLY A 115 31.88 9.05 3.25
N PRO A 116 33.21 8.99 3.43
CA PRO A 116 34.05 7.91 2.89
C PRO A 116 33.57 6.51 3.27
N TRP A 117 33.21 6.27 4.54
CA TRP A 117 32.69 4.96 4.97
C TRP A 117 31.38 4.59 4.29
N THR A 118 30.47 5.54 4.11
CA THR A 118 29.19 5.30 3.44
C THR A 118 29.40 4.86 1.99
N THR A 119 30.29 5.56 1.26
CA THR A 119 30.67 5.18 -0.11
C THR A 119 31.36 3.79 -0.13
N ALA A 120 32.30 3.55 0.79
CA ALA A 120 33.02 2.29 0.88
C ALA A 120 32.10 1.10 1.18
N VAL A 121 31.15 1.25 2.11
CA VAL A 121 30.15 0.22 2.45
C VAL A 121 29.27 -0.11 1.26
N GLY A 122 28.76 0.90 0.56
CA GLY A 122 27.94 0.70 -0.63
C GLY A 122 28.68 -0.06 -1.74
N ALA A 123 29.96 0.26 -1.97
CA ALA A 123 30.78 -0.45 -2.95
C ALA A 123 31.13 -1.87 -2.49
N PHE A 124 31.50 -2.05 -1.22
CA PHE A 124 31.87 -3.33 -0.64
C PHE A 124 30.72 -4.34 -0.63
N VAL A 125 29.53 -3.91 -0.20
CA VAL A 125 28.34 -4.78 -0.14
C VAL A 125 27.97 -5.29 -1.54
N ARG A 126 28.01 -4.42 -2.56
CA ARG A 126 27.78 -4.81 -3.96
C ARG A 126 28.85 -5.80 -4.45
N ASP A 127 30.12 -5.53 -4.17
CA ASP A 127 31.25 -6.40 -4.54
C ASP A 127 31.13 -7.79 -3.91
N VAL A 128 30.71 -7.89 -2.65
CA VAL A 128 30.44 -9.17 -1.96
C VAL A 128 29.31 -9.94 -2.63
N VAL A 129 28.18 -9.28 -2.93
CA VAL A 129 27.00 -9.91 -3.55
C VAL A 129 27.32 -10.37 -4.97
N ASP A 130 27.95 -9.51 -5.78
CA ASP A 130 28.35 -9.85 -7.15
C ASP A 130 29.36 -11.02 -7.17
N THR A 131 30.42 -10.93 -6.36
CA THR A 131 31.49 -11.94 -6.38
C THR A 131 31.04 -13.30 -5.84
N HIS A 132 30.28 -13.32 -4.74
CA HIS A 132 29.96 -14.59 -4.05
C HIS A 132 28.60 -15.16 -4.42
N LEU A 133 27.66 -14.34 -4.87
CA LEU A 133 26.31 -14.76 -5.22
C LEU A 133 26.05 -14.68 -6.74
N GLY A 134 26.91 -13.99 -7.50
CA GLY A 134 26.72 -13.83 -8.95
C GLY A 134 25.52 -12.96 -9.31
N LEU A 135 25.13 -12.06 -8.39
CA LEU A 135 23.92 -11.24 -8.50
C LEU A 135 24.27 -9.76 -8.41
N ASP A 136 23.53 -8.95 -9.15
CA ASP A 136 23.59 -7.50 -9.04
C ASP A 136 22.57 -7.04 -8.00
N LEU A 137 23.04 -6.52 -6.86
CA LEU A 137 22.17 -6.04 -5.79
C LEU A 137 21.25 -4.90 -6.24
N ASP A 138 21.68 -4.08 -7.20
CA ASP A 138 20.86 -2.95 -7.68
C ASP A 138 19.68 -3.42 -8.55
N ARG A 139 19.76 -4.63 -9.15
CA ARG A 139 18.66 -5.27 -9.88
C ARG A 139 17.58 -5.88 -8.99
N VAL A 140 17.84 -6.03 -7.69
CA VAL A 140 16.87 -6.61 -6.74
C VAL A 140 15.84 -5.55 -6.38
N ALA A 141 14.77 -5.43 -7.15
CA ALA A 141 13.76 -4.37 -7.02
C ALA A 141 13.16 -4.32 -5.61
N LEU A 142 13.24 -3.17 -4.92
CA LEU A 142 12.69 -3.04 -3.55
C LEU A 142 11.19 -3.35 -3.49
N THR A 143 10.49 -3.24 -4.61
CA THR A 143 9.08 -3.58 -4.77
C THR A 143 8.80 -5.06 -4.52
N ASP A 144 9.75 -5.96 -4.84
CA ASP A 144 9.61 -7.40 -4.59
C ASP A 144 9.48 -7.74 -3.10
N ALA A 145 9.89 -6.82 -2.21
CA ALA A 145 9.74 -6.99 -0.77
C ALA A 145 8.30 -6.75 -0.28
N VAL A 146 7.49 -6.01 -1.05
CA VAL A 146 6.10 -5.70 -0.70
C VAL A 146 5.25 -6.95 -0.89
N GLN A 147 4.52 -7.37 0.13
CA GLN A 147 3.76 -8.62 0.14
C GLN A 147 2.39 -8.49 -0.49
N ASP A 148 1.69 -7.37 -0.27
CA ASP A 148 0.41 -7.07 -0.89
C ASP A 148 0.59 -6.91 -2.41
N PRO A 149 0.00 -7.79 -3.24
CA PRO A 149 0.19 -7.76 -4.69
C PRO A 149 -0.25 -6.44 -5.34
N ARG A 150 -1.25 -5.75 -4.77
CA ARG A 150 -1.76 -4.49 -5.32
C ARG A 150 -0.80 -3.35 -5.06
N LEU A 151 -0.26 -3.28 -3.84
CA LEU A 151 0.75 -2.28 -3.48
C LEU A 151 2.04 -2.53 -4.27
N ARG A 152 2.44 -3.79 -4.42
CA ARG A 152 3.57 -4.18 -5.25
C ARG A 152 3.40 -3.70 -6.69
N GLU A 153 2.27 -4.02 -7.34
CA GLU A 153 1.97 -3.61 -8.71
C GLU A 153 2.03 -2.08 -8.86
N MET A 154 1.47 -1.32 -7.92
CA MET A 154 1.52 0.15 -7.98
C MET A 154 2.96 0.68 -7.92
N LEU A 155 3.81 0.11 -7.06
CA LEU A 155 5.21 0.53 -6.94
C LEU A 155 6.07 0.03 -8.11
N GLU A 156 5.78 -1.14 -8.68
CA GLU A 156 6.44 -1.63 -9.90
C GLU A 156 6.16 -0.71 -11.08
N GLN A 157 4.91 -0.28 -11.23
CA GLN A 157 4.55 0.73 -12.23
C GLN A 157 5.22 2.07 -11.97
N ALA A 158 5.37 2.47 -10.71
CA ALA A 158 6.14 3.66 -10.36
C ALA A 158 7.62 3.54 -10.74
N ALA A 159 8.24 2.38 -10.49
CA ALA A 159 9.63 2.10 -10.83
C ALA A 159 9.85 2.08 -12.36
N ALA A 160 9.00 1.35 -13.10
CA ALA A 160 9.05 1.29 -14.56
C ALA A 160 8.90 2.69 -15.20
N ALA A 161 8.02 3.52 -14.65
CA ALA A 161 7.82 4.89 -15.11
C ALA A 161 9.04 5.79 -14.88
N LEU A 162 9.72 5.62 -13.75
CA LEU A 162 10.94 6.33 -13.44
C LEU A 162 12.06 5.95 -14.44
N GLU A 163 12.23 4.65 -14.69
CA GLU A 163 13.19 4.14 -15.67
C GLU A 163 12.87 4.60 -17.10
N GLY A 164 11.59 4.63 -17.46
CA GLY A 164 11.07 5.12 -18.74
C GLY A 164 11.10 6.65 -18.90
N GLY A 165 11.68 7.39 -17.96
CA GLY A 165 11.79 8.85 -18.08
C GLY A 165 10.47 9.60 -17.90
N SER A 166 9.54 9.05 -17.11
CA SER A 166 8.24 9.64 -16.78
C SER A 166 8.12 9.93 -15.27
N PRO A 167 8.85 10.93 -14.72
CA PRO A 167 8.93 11.13 -13.27
C PRO A 167 7.58 11.50 -12.65
N ALA A 168 6.78 12.35 -13.30
CA ALA A 168 5.45 12.71 -12.81
C ALA A 168 4.54 11.49 -12.65
N TYR A 169 4.54 10.55 -13.60
CA TYR A 169 3.73 9.33 -13.46
C TYR A 169 4.25 8.43 -12.32
N SER A 170 5.57 8.33 -12.16
CA SER A 170 6.21 7.61 -11.06
C SER A 170 5.79 8.16 -9.68
N VAL A 171 5.85 9.49 -9.49
CA VAL A 171 5.41 10.14 -8.25
C VAL A 171 3.92 9.87 -8.01
N GLY A 172 3.08 9.98 -9.06
CA GLY A 172 1.64 9.74 -8.96
C GLY A 172 1.29 8.31 -8.49
N ARG A 173 1.99 7.30 -9.02
CA ARG A 173 1.83 5.90 -8.59
C ARG A 173 2.34 5.66 -7.17
N SER A 174 3.47 6.27 -6.80
CA SER A 174 4.03 6.20 -5.43
C SER A 174 3.08 6.82 -4.39
N VAL A 175 2.48 7.97 -4.71
CA VAL A 175 1.44 8.62 -3.88
C VAL A 175 0.22 7.73 -3.78
N THR A 176 -0.28 7.18 -4.89
CA THR A 176 -1.45 6.30 -4.91
C THR A 176 -1.26 5.07 -4.02
N ALA A 177 -0.10 4.41 -4.13
CA ALA A 177 0.25 3.26 -3.29
C ALA A 177 0.25 3.64 -1.81
N THR A 178 0.85 4.78 -1.46
CA THR A 178 0.91 5.27 -0.08
C THR A 178 -0.49 5.60 0.46
N VAL A 179 -1.35 6.27 -0.31
CA VAL A 179 -2.74 6.58 0.08
C VAL A 179 -3.54 5.29 0.34
N PHE A 180 -3.37 4.28 -0.51
CA PHE A 180 -4.04 2.99 -0.36
C PHE A 180 -3.61 2.28 0.92
N ALA A 181 -2.30 2.22 1.17
CA ALA A 181 -1.74 1.61 2.37
C ALA A 181 -2.13 2.38 3.64
N LEU A 182 -2.11 3.72 3.59
CA LEU A 182 -2.53 4.60 4.68
C LEU A 182 -4.01 4.39 5.03
N SER A 183 -4.90 4.35 4.04
CA SER A 183 -6.33 4.09 4.26
C SER A 183 -6.56 2.74 4.92
N SER A 184 -5.80 1.72 4.50
CA SER A 184 -5.85 0.38 5.09
C SER A 184 -5.40 0.39 6.56
N TRP A 185 -4.32 1.12 6.85
CA TRP A 185 -3.82 1.33 8.20
C TRP A 185 -4.82 2.07 9.09
N THR A 186 -5.39 3.18 8.63
CA THR A 186 -6.40 3.97 9.34
C THR A 186 -7.63 3.12 9.65
N ASN A 187 -8.10 2.30 8.70
CA ASN A 187 -9.21 1.37 8.94
C ASN A 187 -8.88 0.33 10.03
N LEU A 188 -7.66 -0.18 10.05
CA LEU A 188 -7.19 -1.10 11.09
C LEU A 188 -7.12 -0.43 12.47
N GLN A 189 -6.73 0.84 12.53
CA GLN A 189 -6.69 1.62 13.77
C GLN A 189 -8.07 2.02 14.26
N ASN A 190 -8.96 2.47 13.37
CA ASN A 190 -10.32 2.90 13.72
C ASN A 190 -11.21 1.75 14.20
N GLY A 191 -10.88 0.49 13.85
CA GLY A 191 -11.47 -0.68 14.48
C GLY A 191 -11.37 -0.69 16.02
N ARG A 192 -10.34 -0.04 16.59
CA ARG A 192 -10.03 0.04 18.03
C ARG A 192 -10.64 1.23 18.77
N THR A 193 -11.02 2.30 18.07
CA THR A 193 -11.35 3.57 18.76
C THR A 193 -12.37 4.39 17.98
N SER A 194 -13.59 4.49 18.50
CA SER A 194 -14.59 5.48 18.05
C SER A 194 -14.24 6.89 18.56
N ILE A 195 -13.02 7.36 18.30
CA ILE A 195 -12.65 8.76 18.55
C ILE A 195 -13.23 9.66 17.45
N GLN A 196 -13.45 9.14 16.24
CA GLN A 196 -14.11 9.87 15.15
C GLN A 196 -15.57 10.24 15.46
N ASP A 197 -16.29 9.45 16.27
CA ASP A 197 -17.66 9.78 16.72
C ASP A 197 -17.71 10.97 17.68
N LEU A 198 -16.59 11.36 18.29
CA LEU A 198 -16.52 12.55 19.15
C LEU A 198 -16.31 13.85 18.36
N PHE A 199 -15.93 13.79 17.08
CA PHE A 199 -15.51 14.97 16.30
C PHE A 199 -16.18 15.11 14.93
N ALA A 200 -17.19 14.29 14.60
CA ALA A 200 -17.96 14.37 13.37
C ALA A 200 -18.89 15.59 13.34
N ASN A 201 -18.33 16.80 13.20
CA ASN A 201 -19.04 17.98 12.73
C ASN A 201 -18.44 18.44 11.38
N PRO A 202 -19.10 18.19 10.23
CA PRO A 202 -18.49 18.31 8.89
C PRO A 202 -18.18 19.74 8.41
N ARG A 203 -18.36 20.77 9.23
CA ARG A 203 -18.26 22.19 8.80
C ARG A 203 -17.39 23.08 9.70
N GLY A 204 -16.53 22.48 10.51
CA GLY A 204 -15.59 23.19 11.40
C GLY A 204 -14.11 23.00 11.04
N PRO A 205 -13.16 23.34 11.93
CA PRO A 205 -11.70 23.11 11.85
C PRO A 205 -11.20 21.69 11.46
N GLY A 206 -12.10 20.79 11.07
CA GLY A 206 -11.86 19.42 10.63
C GLY A 206 -10.90 19.27 9.45
N ALA A 207 -10.88 20.19 8.47
CA ALA A 207 -9.92 20.09 7.34
C ALA A 207 -8.46 20.34 7.77
N ARG A 208 -8.24 21.13 8.82
CA ARG A 208 -6.89 21.29 9.42
C ARG A 208 -6.54 20.13 10.35
N MET A 209 -7.53 19.60 11.09
CA MET A 209 -7.35 18.40 11.90
C MET A 209 -7.04 17.17 11.04
N SER A 210 -7.70 17.00 9.88
CA SER A 210 -7.42 15.88 8.98
C SER A 210 -6.00 15.94 8.40
N ALA A 211 -5.46 17.12 8.12
CA ALA A 211 -4.08 17.28 7.67
C ALA A 211 -3.05 16.95 8.79
N VAL A 212 -3.38 17.26 10.04
CA VAL A 212 -2.55 16.89 11.20
C VAL A 212 -2.62 15.39 11.46
N GLU A 213 -3.82 14.81 11.44
CA GLU A 213 -4.04 13.36 11.58
C GLU A 213 -3.30 12.59 10.49
N GLN A 214 -3.43 12.99 9.23
CA GLN A 214 -2.71 12.38 8.11
C GLN A 214 -1.18 12.44 8.30
N ARG A 215 -0.64 13.56 8.79
CA ARG A 215 0.80 13.67 9.11
C ARG A 215 1.22 12.74 10.24
N ILE A 216 0.41 12.65 11.30
CA ILE A 216 0.65 11.73 12.42
C ILE A 216 0.67 10.28 11.91
N GLU A 217 -0.32 9.89 11.11
CA GLU A 217 -0.39 8.55 10.53
C GLU A 217 0.81 8.27 9.61
N LEU A 218 1.15 9.18 8.68
CA LEU A 218 2.32 9.04 7.82
C LEU A 218 3.63 8.97 8.63
N SER A 219 3.74 9.70 9.73
CA SER A 219 4.91 9.64 10.61
C SER A 219 5.07 8.30 11.36
N THR A 220 4.07 7.42 11.34
CA THR A 220 4.12 6.14 12.07
C THR A 220 5.27 5.25 11.59
N PHE A 221 5.49 5.21 10.27
CA PHE A 221 6.52 4.37 9.64
C PHE A 221 7.60 5.17 8.93
N ALA A 222 7.43 6.48 8.81
CA ALA A 222 8.47 7.34 8.26
C ALA A 222 9.53 7.68 9.30
N GLN A 223 10.80 7.63 8.91
CA GLN A 223 11.92 7.92 9.81
C GLN A 223 12.21 9.42 9.97
N ASP A 224 11.79 10.24 9.01
CA ASP A 224 12.13 11.66 8.94
C ASP A 224 10.87 12.54 8.83
N PRO A 225 10.59 13.39 9.84
CA PRO A 225 9.48 14.32 9.79
C PRO A 225 9.53 15.31 8.61
N ALA A 226 10.74 15.68 8.15
CA ALA A 226 10.88 16.55 6.99
C ALA A 226 10.39 15.85 5.72
N GLU A 227 10.67 14.54 5.58
CA GLU A 227 10.14 13.76 4.47
C GLU A 227 8.63 13.59 4.54
N VAL A 228 8.09 13.34 5.73
CA VAL A 228 6.63 13.29 5.90
C VAL A 228 6.01 14.61 5.44
N SER A 229 6.60 15.75 5.81
CA SER A 229 6.09 17.05 5.39
C SER A 229 6.18 17.25 3.88
N TRP A 230 7.30 16.89 3.25
CA TRP A 230 7.46 16.99 1.80
C TRP A 230 6.48 16.08 1.06
N PHE A 231 6.38 14.80 1.45
CA PHE A 231 5.47 13.85 0.82
C PHE A 231 4.00 14.22 1.05
N THR A 232 3.66 14.79 2.21
CA THR A 232 2.31 15.32 2.46
C THR A 232 1.98 16.48 1.52
N VAL A 233 2.95 17.33 1.17
CA VAL A 233 2.74 18.38 0.16
C VAL A 233 2.45 17.72 -1.19
N LEU A 234 3.27 16.76 -1.63
CA LEU A 234 3.05 16.01 -2.87
C LEU A 234 1.65 15.36 -2.96
N MET A 235 1.15 14.82 -1.85
CA MET A 235 -0.19 14.21 -1.80
C MET A 235 -1.33 15.22 -1.96
N ASN A 236 -1.15 16.46 -1.52
CA ASN A 236 -2.20 17.48 -1.49
C ASN A 236 -2.12 18.46 -2.66
N ASP A 237 -0.92 18.72 -3.14
CA ASP A 237 -0.61 19.63 -4.23
C ASP A 237 0.44 18.93 -5.08
N PHE A 238 0.04 18.43 -6.24
CA PHE A 238 0.90 17.65 -7.13
C PHE A 238 1.57 18.59 -8.14
N PRO A 239 2.85 18.99 -7.95
CA PRO A 239 3.56 19.84 -8.88
C PRO A 239 3.43 19.37 -10.33
N SER A 240 3.19 20.32 -11.23
CA SER A 240 3.09 20.07 -12.68
C SER A 240 4.44 19.70 -13.32
N ALA A 241 5.55 20.01 -12.65
CA ALA A 241 6.89 19.61 -13.06
C ALA A 241 7.53 18.82 -11.92
N MET A 242 7.76 17.52 -12.16
CA MET A 242 8.54 16.64 -11.30
C MET A 242 9.78 16.23 -12.06
N ASP A 243 10.94 16.30 -11.42
CA ASP A 243 12.16 15.76 -11.97
C ASP A 243 12.39 14.31 -11.53
N ARG A 244 13.47 13.71 -12.02
CA ARG A 244 13.85 12.34 -11.72
C ARG A 244 14.15 12.16 -10.23
N ASP A 245 14.75 13.15 -9.57
CA ASP A 245 15.14 13.09 -8.17
C ASP A 245 13.89 13.07 -7.27
N ASP A 246 12.88 13.88 -7.59
CA ASP A 246 11.58 13.86 -6.91
C ASP A 246 10.89 12.49 -7.03
N ALA A 247 10.94 11.88 -8.21
CA ALA A 247 10.38 10.55 -8.45
C ALA A 247 11.12 9.43 -7.71
N GLU A 248 12.46 9.44 -7.73
CA GLU A 248 13.29 8.51 -6.95
C GLU A 248 13.00 8.64 -5.45
N ARG A 249 12.92 9.88 -4.96
CA ARG A 249 12.61 10.19 -3.55
C ARG A 249 11.20 9.75 -3.16
N ALA A 250 10.20 9.96 -4.02
CA ALA A 250 8.81 9.58 -3.76
C ALA A 250 8.63 8.06 -3.73
N LEU A 251 9.25 7.36 -4.69
CA LEU A 251 9.26 5.90 -4.76
C LEU A 251 9.95 5.29 -3.53
N ALA A 252 11.10 5.83 -3.14
CA ALA A 252 11.83 5.39 -1.95
C ALA A 252 11.00 5.60 -0.67
N PHE A 253 10.35 6.77 -0.53
CA PHE A 253 9.45 7.04 0.60
C PHE A 253 8.29 6.05 0.65
N ALA A 254 7.55 5.91 -0.45
CA ALA A 254 6.38 5.03 -0.52
C ALA A 254 6.74 3.58 -0.22
N THR A 255 7.80 3.07 -0.83
CA THR A 255 8.28 1.70 -0.61
C THR A 255 8.68 1.47 0.84
N SER A 256 9.48 2.38 1.42
CA SER A 256 9.90 2.26 2.82
C SER A 256 8.70 2.32 3.78
N TRP A 257 7.74 3.19 3.53
CA TRP A 257 6.55 3.33 4.36
C TRP A 257 5.69 2.07 4.31
N ILE A 258 5.44 1.54 3.11
CA ILE A 258 4.65 0.32 2.90
C ILE A 258 5.30 -0.89 3.55
N LEU A 259 6.62 -1.04 3.46
CA LEU A 259 7.33 -2.13 4.16
C LEU A 259 7.20 -2.00 5.68
N GLY A 260 7.29 -0.78 6.21
CA GLY A 260 7.04 -0.52 7.64
C GLY A 260 5.61 -0.88 8.05
N TYR A 261 4.63 -0.52 7.22
CA TYR A 261 3.23 -0.89 7.39
C TYR A 261 3.02 -2.41 7.39
N GLU A 262 3.57 -3.15 6.43
CA GLU A 262 3.42 -4.61 6.35
C GLU A 262 4.13 -5.32 7.51
N ALA A 263 5.31 -4.84 7.93
CA ALA A 263 5.97 -5.34 9.13
C ALA A 263 5.12 -5.08 10.39
N ALA A 264 4.48 -3.92 10.47
CA ALA A 264 3.55 -3.60 11.52
C ALA A 264 2.33 -4.53 11.45
N LEU A 265 1.76 -4.85 10.30
CA LEU A 265 0.66 -5.81 10.16
C LEU A 265 0.99 -7.19 10.75
N HIS A 266 2.18 -7.71 10.47
CA HIS A 266 2.61 -9.02 10.98
C HIS A 266 2.77 -9.05 12.50
N SER A 267 3.21 -7.92 13.07
CA SER A 267 3.31 -7.73 14.52
C SER A 267 2.03 -7.17 15.14
N TRP A 268 1.05 -6.77 14.30
CA TRP A 268 -0.21 -6.19 14.72
C TRP A 268 -1.08 -7.29 15.28
N VAL A 269 -0.85 -7.56 16.55
CA VAL A 269 -1.73 -8.35 17.37
C VAL A 269 -3.05 -7.57 17.44
N GLN A 270 -4.08 -8.00 16.69
CA GLN A 270 -5.48 -7.57 16.90
C GLN A 270 -5.70 -7.53 18.41
N ASP A 271 -6.32 -6.44 18.90
CA ASP A 271 -6.44 -6.15 20.33
C ASP A 271 -6.73 -7.46 21.07
N ARG A 272 -5.86 -7.82 22.03
CA ARG A 272 -6.01 -9.05 22.81
C ARG A 272 -7.42 -9.11 23.39
N HIS A 273 -8.00 -7.96 23.71
CA HIS A 273 -9.38 -7.83 24.13
C HIS A 273 -10.36 -8.18 23.01
N GLU A 274 -10.25 -7.59 21.82
CA GLU A 274 -11.12 -7.94 20.67
C GLU A 274 -11.00 -9.39 20.24
N ARG A 275 -9.79 -9.97 20.21
CA ARG A 275 -9.61 -11.40 19.92
C ARG A 275 -10.24 -12.27 20.98
N ALA A 276 -10.09 -11.90 22.26
CA ALA A 276 -10.75 -12.62 23.35
C ALA A 276 -12.28 -12.49 23.26
N GLN A 277 -12.80 -11.30 22.95
CA GLN A 277 -14.23 -11.09 22.73
C GLN A 277 -14.73 -11.92 21.55
N ARG A 278 -14.05 -11.91 20.41
CA ARG A 278 -14.39 -12.74 19.22
C ARG A 278 -14.35 -14.23 19.54
N ALA A 279 -13.31 -14.69 20.23
CA ALA A 279 -13.15 -16.09 20.62
C ALA A 279 -14.16 -16.54 21.70
N ALA A 280 -14.67 -15.60 22.51
CA ALA A 280 -15.71 -15.88 23.50
C ALA A 280 -17.10 -16.04 22.86
N ARG A 281 -17.30 -15.55 21.63
CA ARG A 281 -18.56 -15.75 20.89
C ARG A 281 -18.79 -17.22 20.63
N ARG A 282 -20.04 -17.63 20.84
CA ARG A 282 -20.52 -18.95 20.44
C ARG A 282 -21.10 -18.84 19.03
N VAL A 283 -20.22 -18.79 18.03
CA VAL A 283 -20.58 -18.69 16.61
C VAL A 283 -21.25 -20.00 16.15
N ARG A 284 -22.33 -19.89 15.37
CA ARG A 284 -23.06 -21.05 14.85
C ARG A 284 -22.20 -21.93 13.93
N VAL A 285 -22.47 -23.24 13.96
CA VAL A 285 -21.86 -24.25 13.06
C VAL A 285 -22.83 -24.71 11.96
N GLY A 286 -24.12 -24.36 12.07
CA GLY A 286 -25.16 -24.70 11.08
C GLY A 286 -26.28 -23.65 11.04
N ASP A 287 -27.42 -24.01 10.46
CA ASP A 287 -28.54 -23.09 10.15
C ASP A 287 -29.41 -22.70 11.36
N GLY A 288 -28.85 -22.72 12.57
CA GLY A 288 -29.53 -22.34 13.80
C GLY A 288 -29.74 -20.83 13.92
N THR A 289 -30.84 -20.43 14.57
CA THR A 289 -31.08 -19.04 14.96
C THR A 289 -30.36 -18.72 16.26
N ALA A 290 -29.78 -17.51 16.35
CA ALA A 290 -29.19 -17.06 17.60
C ALA A 290 -30.19 -17.12 18.77
N TYR A 291 -29.73 -17.59 19.94
CA TYR A 291 -30.56 -17.74 21.13
C TYR A 291 -29.80 -17.39 22.42
N ILE A 292 -30.53 -17.21 23.53
CA ILE A 292 -29.96 -16.98 24.85
C ILE A 292 -29.53 -18.32 25.45
N ALA A 293 -28.23 -18.56 25.55
CA ALA A 293 -27.69 -19.85 25.99
C ALA A 293 -27.40 -19.92 27.50
N ASP A 294 -27.02 -18.79 28.09
CA ASP A 294 -26.75 -18.69 29.52
C ASP A 294 -27.11 -17.28 30.02
N GLY A 295 -27.34 -17.13 31.32
CA GLY A 295 -27.72 -15.87 31.92
C GLY A 295 -27.43 -15.82 33.41
N ARG A 296 -26.80 -14.72 33.85
CA ARG A 296 -26.60 -14.41 35.27
C ARG A 296 -27.45 -13.21 35.65
N VAL A 297 -28.32 -13.42 36.64
CA VAL A 297 -29.17 -12.37 37.22
C VAL A 297 -28.55 -11.86 38.51
N MET A 298 -28.49 -10.54 38.66
CA MET A 298 -27.95 -9.86 39.83
C MET A 298 -28.95 -8.80 40.30
N LEU A 299 -29.16 -8.71 41.61
CA LEU A 299 -29.90 -7.61 42.21
C LEU A 299 -28.99 -6.40 42.33
N ASN A 300 -29.46 -5.25 41.88
CA ASN A 300 -28.86 -3.94 42.09
C ASN A 300 -29.82 -3.12 42.95
N GLY A 301 -29.34 -2.18 43.76
CA GLY A 301 -30.18 -1.46 44.74
C GLY A 301 -31.47 -0.86 44.17
N ASP A 302 -31.47 -0.53 42.88
CA ASP A 302 -32.59 0.09 42.16
C ASP A 302 -33.28 -0.85 41.12
N GLY A 303 -32.95 -2.15 41.08
CA GLY A 303 -33.58 -3.09 40.14
C GLY A 303 -32.84 -4.42 39.93
N ILE A 304 -33.09 -5.06 38.79
CA ILE A 304 -32.52 -6.34 38.39
C ILE A 304 -31.66 -6.15 37.14
N ILE A 305 -30.44 -6.68 37.16
CA ILE A 305 -29.54 -6.71 36.00
C ILE A 305 -29.41 -8.17 35.56
N ALA A 306 -29.64 -8.45 34.28
CA ALA A 306 -29.29 -9.73 33.68
C ALA A 306 -28.14 -9.56 32.69
N ALA A 307 -27.08 -10.35 32.85
CA ALA A 307 -26.02 -10.50 31.87
C ALA A 307 -26.22 -11.84 31.16
N LEU A 308 -26.50 -11.79 29.86
CA LEU A 308 -26.87 -12.95 29.05
C LEU A 308 -25.74 -13.25 28.06
N VAL A 309 -25.53 -14.53 27.78
CA VAL A 309 -24.60 -15.02 26.76
C VAL A 309 -25.42 -15.59 25.62
N LEU A 310 -25.23 -15.05 24.41
CA LEU A 310 -25.86 -15.55 23.20
C LEU A 310 -25.05 -16.71 22.62
N ALA A 311 -25.75 -17.67 22.00
CA ALA A 311 -25.16 -18.72 21.19
C ALA A 311 -25.80 -18.79 19.81
N ASP A 312 -25.15 -19.52 18.93
CA ASP A 312 -25.47 -19.64 17.50
C ASP A 312 -25.57 -18.28 16.79
N VAL A 313 -24.71 -17.33 17.19
CA VAL A 313 -24.61 -16.04 16.53
C VAL A 313 -23.98 -16.20 15.13
N PRO A 314 -24.29 -15.31 14.17
CA PRO A 314 -23.71 -15.36 12.82
C PRO A 314 -22.18 -15.33 12.80
N ALA A 315 -21.63 -15.78 11.67
CA ALA A 315 -20.21 -15.70 11.39
C ALA A 315 -19.68 -14.26 11.39
N GLN A 316 -18.36 -14.12 11.47
CA GLN A 316 -17.68 -12.84 11.70
C GLN A 316 -18.02 -11.75 10.67
N ASP A 317 -18.20 -12.14 9.41
CA ASP A 317 -18.57 -11.29 8.28
C ASP A 317 -20.02 -10.79 8.34
N GLN A 318 -20.91 -11.55 8.97
CA GLN A 318 -22.34 -11.25 9.09
C GLN A 318 -22.74 -10.66 10.45
N TYR A 319 -21.92 -10.89 11.48
CA TYR A 319 -22.24 -10.57 12.88
C TYR A 319 -22.63 -9.10 13.08
N GLU A 320 -21.93 -8.17 12.43
CA GLU A 320 -22.18 -6.74 12.63
C GLU A 320 -23.53 -6.31 12.03
N ALA A 321 -23.84 -6.76 10.81
CA ALA A 321 -25.11 -6.49 10.15
C ALA A 321 -26.29 -7.05 10.97
N TRP A 322 -26.15 -8.30 11.43
CA TRP A 322 -27.11 -8.94 12.32
C TRP A 322 -27.28 -8.18 13.64
N ARG A 323 -26.18 -7.82 14.30
CA ARG A 323 -26.19 -7.08 15.56
C ARG A 323 -26.94 -5.76 15.40
N THR A 324 -26.64 -5.00 14.35
CA THR A 324 -27.34 -3.75 14.03
C THR A 324 -28.82 -4.00 13.74
N ALA A 325 -29.18 -5.10 13.08
CA ALA A 325 -30.59 -5.46 12.87
C ALA A 325 -31.31 -5.72 14.21
N VAL A 326 -30.71 -6.47 15.14
CA VAL A 326 -31.28 -6.69 16.48
C VAL A 326 -31.44 -5.37 17.23
N GLU A 327 -30.42 -4.50 17.19
CA GLU A 327 -30.46 -3.20 17.88
C GLU A 327 -31.52 -2.25 17.28
N ARG A 328 -31.76 -2.28 15.97
CA ARG A 328 -32.84 -1.50 15.34
C ARG A 328 -34.22 -2.01 15.74
N LEU A 329 -34.41 -3.32 15.79
CA LEU A 329 -35.67 -3.92 16.24
C LEU A 329 -35.94 -3.59 17.71
N ARG A 330 -34.88 -3.54 18.53
CA ARG A 330 -34.92 -3.07 19.91
C ARG A 330 -35.33 -1.60 20.05
N ASP A 331 -34.87 -0.72 19.16
CA ASP A 331 -35.09 0.72 19.29
C ASP A 331 -36.44 1.18 18.71
N GLY A 332 -37.23 0.28 18.12
CA GLY A 332 -38.58 0.56 17.63
C GLY A 332 -39.57 0.94 18.74
N GLU A 333 -40.58 1.75 18.41
CA GLU A 333 -41.55 2.35 19.36
C GLU A 333 -42.37 1.34 20.19
N ALA A 334 -42.39 0.06 19.81
CA ALA A 334 -43.14 -1.01 20.47
C ALA A 334 -42.25 -2.02 21.24
N SER A 335 -40.96 -1.75 21.42
CA SER A 335 -40.04 -2.68 22.08
C SER A 335 -40.01 -2.47 23.59
N ASP A 336 -40.24 -3.54 24.34
CA ASP A 336 -40.09 -3.58 25.80
C ASP A 336 -38.62 -3.57 26.26
N ILE A 337 -37.65 -3.63 25.33
CA ILE A 337 -36.22 -3.71 25.65
C ILE A 337 -35.65 -2.29 25.88
N PRO A 338 -34.98 -2.02 27.01
CA PRO A 338 -34.37 -0.73 27.27
C PRO A 338 -33.31 -0.32 26.22
N LYS A 339 -33.28 0.95 25.84
CA LYS A 339 -32.29 1.52 24.88
C LYS A 339 -30.82 1.33 25.30
N GLY A 340 -30.55 1.08 26.59
CA GLY A 340 -29.21 0.81 27.11
C GLY A 340 -28.69 -0.61 26.87
N SER A 341 -29.56 -1.53 26.43
CA SER A 341 -29.27 -2.96 26.33
C SER A 341 -28.61 -3.31 24.99
N ARG A 342 -27.30 -3.05 24.85
CA ARG A 342 -26.53 -3.32 23.61
C ARG A 342 -25.95 -4.73 23.60
N ILE A 343 -25.94 -5.35 22.42
CA ILE A 343 -25.22 -6.60 22.18
C ILE A 343 -23.73 -6.26 22.03
N GLN A 344 -22.92 -6.83 22.90
CA GLN A 344 -21.48 -6.62 22.92
C GLN A 344 -20.80 -7.40 21.79
N ARG A 345 -19.55 -7.05 21.50
CA ARG A 345 -18.72 -7.75 20.50
C ARG A 345 -18.31 -9.15 20.94
N ASP A 346 -18.62 -9.62 22.14
CA ASP A 346 -18.38 -10.99 22.61
C ASP A 346 -19.63 -11.87 22.58
N GLY A 347 -20.75 -11.36 22.04
CA GLY A 347 -22.02 -12.08 22.04
C GLY A 347 -22.75 -12.01 23.39
N THR A 348 -22.35 -11.13 24.31
CA THR A 348 -23.12 -10.88 25.54
C THR A 348 -24.09 -9.72 25.39
N VAL A 349 -25.16 -9.74 26.17
CA VAL A 349 -26.12 -8.61 26.25
C VAL A 349 -26.49 -8.38 27.70
N ARG A 350 -26.60 -7.11 28.09
CA ARG A 350 -26.98 -6.71 29.44
C ARG A 350 -28.37 -6.07 29.42
N LEU A 351 -29.29 -6.66 30.18
CA LEU A 351 -30.64 -6.14 30.39
C LEU A 351 -30.74 -5.53 31.79
N THR A 352 -31.58 -4.50 31.93
CA THR A 352 -31.88 -3.85 33.20
C THR A 352 -33.39 -3.72 33.35
N GLY A 353 -33.97 -4.40 34.33
CA GLY A 353 -35.39 -4.34 34.67
C GLY A 353 -35.62 -3.79 36.07
N ARG A 354 -36.81 -3.27 36.34
CA ARG A 354 -37.21 -2.78 37.68
C ARG A 354 -37.51 -3.93 38.63
N ASP A 355 -38.11 -4.99 38.10
CA ASP A 355 -38.48 -6.20 38.82
C ASP A 355 -38.37 -7.44 37.90
N ALA A 356 -38.79 -8.60 38.42
CA ALA A 356 -38.68 -9.87 37.70
C ALA A 356 -39.67 -10.00 36.53
N GLU A 357 -40.79 -9.27 36.57
CA GLU A 357 -41.79 -9.29 35.51
C GLU A 357 -41.33 -8.45 34.32
N ASP A 358 -40.81 -7.25 34.60
CA ASP A 358 -40.16 -6.38 33.61
C ASP A 358 -39.00 -7.12 32.91
N LEU A 359 -38.10 -7.75 33.68
CA LEU A 359 -37.00 -8.52 33.10
C LEU A 359 -37.50 -9.70 32.24
N ARG A 360 -38.59 -10.37 32.64
CA ARG A 360 -39.19 -11.46 31.85
C ARG A 360 -39.72 -10.95 30.51
N SER A 361 -40.44 -9.83 30.50
CA SER A 361 -40.92 -9.21 29.26
C SER A 361 -39.77 -8.83 28.35
N GLN A 362 -38.70 -8.25 28.90
CA GLN A 362 -37.50 -7.92 28.14
C GLN A 362 -36.81 -9.15 27.52
N LEU A 363 -36.76 -10.28 28.24
CA LEU A 363 -36.19 -11.54 27.72
C LEU A 363 -37.00 -12.10 26.54
N VAL A 364 -38.33 -12.07 26.64
CA VAL A 364 -39.23 -12.52 25.56
C VAL A 364 -39.08 -11.60 24.34
N ALA A 365 -39.02 -10.29 24.56
CA ALA A 365 -38.80 -9.32 23.49
C ALA A 365 -37.44 -9.52 22.81
N LEU A 366 -36.38 -9.78 23.58
CA LEU A 366 -35.05 -10.06 23.04
C LEU A 366 -35.03 -11.33 22.19
N ASP A 367 -35.62 -12.44 22.66
CA ASP A 367 -35.74 -13.69 21.87
C ASP A 367 -36.49 -13.46 20.54
N GLY A 368 -37.57 -12.68 20.58
CA GLY A 368 -38.30 -12.26 19.39
C GLY A 368 -37.44 -11.42 18.42
N ALA A 369 -36.66 -10.47 18.95
CA ALA A 369 -35.77 -9.62 18.15
C ALA A 369 -34.63 -10.43 17.51
N LEU A 370 -34.06 -11.42 18.21
CA LEU A 370 -33.02 -12.30 17.66
C LEU A 370 -33.54 -13.07 16.44
N LYS A 371 -34.73 -13.69 16.55
CA LYS A 371 -35.36 -14.44 15.45
C LYS A 371 -35.72 -13.56 14.25
N GLN A 372 -36.26 -12.37 14.51
CA GLN A 372 -36.60 -11.41 13.45
C GLN A 372 -35.36 -10.86 12.74
N ALA A 373 -34.25 -10.64 13.46
CA ALA A 373 -33.00 -10.21 12.85
C ALA A 373 -32.40 -11.28 11.93
N GLU A 374 -32.48 -12.56 12.30
CA GLU A 374 -32.06 -13.67 11.42
C GLU A 374 -32.90 -13.72 10.14
N ALA A 375 -34.23 -13.71 10.26
CA ALA A 375 -35.12 -13.73 9.11
C ALA A 375 -34.87 -12.53 8.16
N ARG A 376 -34.51 -11.38 8.73
CA ARG A 376 -34.15 -10.19 7.94
C ARG A 376 -32.80 -10.34 7.26
N LEU A 377 -31.79 -10.86 7.95
CA LEU A 377 -30.48 -11.11 7.37
C LEU A 377 -30.57 -12.11 6.21
N ASP A 378 -31.35 -13.18 6.37
CA ASP A 378 -31.60 -14.16 5.33
C ASP A 378 -32.34 -13.55 4.13
N ALA A 379 -33.35 -12.72 4.39
CA ALA A 379 -34.06 -12.00 3.34
C ALA A 379 -33.15 -11.00 2.60
N ASP A 380 -32.29 -10.28 3.33
CA ASP A 380 -31.33 -9.33 2.76
C ASP A 380 -30.29 -10.08 1.90
N HIS A 381 -29.75 -11.20 2.38
CA HIS A 381 -28.84 -12.05 1.58
C HIS A 381 -29.52 -12.63 0.34
N ALA A 382 -30.76 -13.11 0.46
CA ALA A 382 -31.51 -13.61 -0.68
C ALA A 382 -31.77 -12.49 -1.71
N ALA A 383 -32.13 -11.29 -1.24
CA ALA A 383 -32.34 -10.13 -2.10
C ALA A 383 -31.04 -9.67 -2.77
N ASP A 384 -29.93 -9.66 -2.06
CA ASP A 384 -28.61 -9.31 -2.62
C ASP A 384 -28.12 -10.36 -3.61
N ALA A 385 -28.32 -11.66 -3.35
CA ALA A 385 -28.01 -12.73 -4.29
C ALA A 385 -28.82 -12.61 -5.59
N VAL A 386 -30.12 -12.31 -5.49
CA VAL A 386 -30.98 -12.03 -6.66
C VAL A 386 -30.46 -10.80 -7.40
N ARG A 387 -30.14 -9.71 -6.71
CA ARG A 387 -29.62 -8.49 -7.32
C ARG A 387 -28.29 -8.73 -8.04
N GLN A 388 -27.35 -9.42 -7.42
CA GLN A 388 -26.06 -9.80 -8.01
C GLN A 388 -26.25 -10.71 -9.23
N GLY A 389 -27.18 -11.67 -9.16
CA GLY A 389 -27.52 -12.52 -10.31
C GLY A 389 -28.10 -11.73 -11.49
N GLU A 390 -28.99 -10.76 -11.21
CA GLU A 390 -29.52 -9.87 -12.23
C GLU A 390 -28.46 -8.94 -12.83
N GLU A 391 -27.58 -8.37 -12.00
CA GLU A 391 -26.48 -7.52 -12.43
C GLU A 391 -25.46 -8.29 -13.28
N ALA A 392 -25.08 -9.50 -12.87
CA ALA A 392 -24.18 -10.37 -13.62
C ALA A 392 -24.79 -10.74 -14.98
N ARG A 393 -26.09 -11.06 -15.02
CA ARG A 393 -26.79 -11.32 -16.28
C ARG A 393 -26.79 -10.09 -17.18
N ARG A 394 -27.16 -8.91 -16.67
CA ARG A 394 -27.15 -7.65 -17.44
C ARG A 394 -25.76 -7.32 -17.98
N ALA A 395 -24.72 -7.53 -17.17
CA ALA A 395 -23.33 -7.31 -17.60
C ALA A 395 -22.90 -8.30 -18.70
N SER A 396 -23.36 -9.55 -18.64
CA SER A 396 -23.13 -10.55 -19.70
C SER A 396 -23.86 -10.17 -20.98
N ASP A 397 -25.16 -9.89 -20.91
CA ASP A 397 -26.00 -9.48 -22.04
C ASP A 397 -25.43 -8.24 -22.74
N TYR A 398 -24.94 -7.28 -21.95
CA TYR A 398 -24.29 -6.07 -22.47
C TYR A 398 -22.98 -6.39 -23.19
N ARG A 399 -22.15 -7.28 -22.64
CA ARG A 399 -20.88 -7.67 -23.26
C ARG A 399 -21.10 -8.39 -24.59
N GLU A 400 -22.09 -9.29 -24.66
CA GLU A 400 -22.48 -9.97 -25.90
C GLU A 400 -23.00 -8.98 -26.94
N SER A 401 -23.84 -8.04 -26.51
CA SER A 401 -24.39 -6.99 -27.38
C SER A 401 -23.32 -6.01 -27.85
N LEU A 402 -22.30 -5.73 -27.03
CA LEU A 402 -21.15 -4.91 -27.38
C LEU A 402 -20.28 -5.59 -28.44
N ALA A 403 -19.97 -6.87 -28.25
CA ALA A 403 -19.23 -7.64 -29.26
C ALA A 403 -19.98 -7.73 -30.61
N ALA A 404 -21.31 -7.68 -30.58
CA ALA A 404 -22.14 -7.64 -31.79
C ALA A 404 -22.23 -6.24 -32.44
N ALA A 405 -22.00 -5.17 -31.66
CA ALA A 405 -22.11 -3.79 -32.12
C ALA A 405 -20.90 -3.34 -32.96
N GLY A 406 -19.71 -3.89 -32.68
CA GLY A 406 -18.48 -3.58 -33.41
C GLY A 406 -17.24 -3.78 -32.54
N ASP A 407 -16.07 -3.65 -33.16
CA ASP A 407 -14.80 -3.61 -32.45
C ASP A 407 -14.64 -2.26 -31.73
N LEU A 408 -14.02 -2.28 -30.55
CA LEU A 408 -13.66 -1.03 -29.86
C LEU A 408 -12.39 -0.43 -30.50
N PRO A 409 -12.22 0.91 -30.47
CA PRO A 409 -10.96 1.53 -30.84
C PRO A 409 -9.77 0.96 -30.06
N GLU A 410 -8.57 0.97 -30.65
CA GLU A 410 -7.36 0.31 -30.10
C GLU A 410 -6.97 0.82 -28.69
N TRP A 411 -7.28 2.08 -28.40
CA TRP A 411 -7.04 2.68 -27.09
C TRP A 411 -8.05 2.24 -26.02
N ALA A 412 -9.19 1.67 -26.40
CA ALA A 412 -10.23 1.17 -25.50
C ALA A 412 -10.09 -0.36 -25.32
N ALA A 413 -9.43 -0.79 -24.25
CA ALA A 413 -9.17 -2.21 -23.98
C ALA A 413 -10.44 -3.03 -23.73
N SER A 414 -11.43 -2.46 -23.03
CA SER A 414 -12.74 -3.10 -22.82
C SER A 414 -13.79 -2.12 -22.34
N ALA A 415 -15.07 -2.46 -22.55
CA ALA A 415 -16.19 -1.79 -21.89
C ALA A 415 -17.13 -2.81 -21.24
N SER A 416 -17.67 -2.48 -20.07
CA SER A 416 -18.60 -3.35 -19.33
C SER A 416 -19.58 -2.53 -18.51
N LEU A 417 -20.69 -3.13 -18.08
CA LEU A 417 -21.58 -2.49 -17.11
C LEU A 417 -21.08 -2.72 -15.69
N THR A 418 -21.10 -1.66 -14.89
CA THR A 418 -20.80 -1.72 -13.46
C THR A 418 -21.85 -0.94 -12.65
N PRO A 419 -22.16 -1.36 -11.42
CA PRO A 419 -22.84 -0.51 -10.46
C PRO A 419 -22.02 0.76 -10.20
N ASP A 420 -22.70 1.90 -10.10
CA ASP A 420 -22.13 3.20 -9.71
C ASP A 420 -23.08 3.93 -8.73
N MET A 421 -22.61 4.98 -8.05
CA MET A 421 -23.35 5.66 -6.97
C MET A 421 -24.72 6.24 -7.37
N GLY A 422 -25.01 6.33 -8.67
CA GLY A 422 -26.29 6.80 -9.21
C GLY A 422 -27.08 5.76 -10.03
N GLY A 423 -26.64 4.50 -10.08
CA GLY A 423 -27.29 3.46 -10.90
C GLY A 423 -26.29 2.55 -11.60
N THR A 424 -26.45 2.35 -12.91
CA THR A 424 -25.52 1.56 -13.73
C THR A 424 -24.75 2.50 -14.67
N ALA A 425 -23.43 2.38 -14.66
CA ALA A 425 -22.54 3.11 -15.55
C ALA A 425 -21.84 2.15 -16.52
N VAL A 426 -21.32 2.69 -17.61
CA VAL A 426 -20.37 1.98 -18.47
C VAL A 426 -18.97 2.18 -17.90
N LEU A 427 -18.33 1.08 -17.49
CA LEU A 427 -16.91 1.04 -17.14
C LEU A 427 -16.09 0.82 -18.41
N LEU A 428 -15.45 1.88 -18.89
CA LEU A 428 -14.50 1.87 -19.99
C LEU A 428 -13.08 1.72 -19.43
N THR A 429 -12.37 0.69 -19.87
CA THR A 429 -10.95 0.48 -19.52
C THR A 429 -10.08 0.87 -20.70
N ILE A 430 -9.11 1.73 -20.46
CA ILE A 430 -8.16 2.24 -21.46
C ILE A 430 -6.97 1.29 -21.53
N ASN A 431 -6.46 1.06 -22.73
CA ASN A 431 -5.24 0.30 -22.94
C ASN A 431 -4.05 1.05 -22.33
N HIS A 432 -3.12 0.34 -21.70
CA HIS A 432 -2.04 0.93 -20.91
C HIS A 432 -1.14 1.86 -21.76
N ASP A 433 -0.91 1.50 -23.03
CA ASP A 433 -0.14 2.31 -23.99
C ASP A 433 -0.78 3.68 -24.25
N PHE A 434 -2.06 3.83 -23.92
CA PHE A 434 -2.85 5.04 -24.08
C PHE A 434 -3.26 5.68 -22.74
N ALA A 435 -2.72 5.21 -21.60
CA ALA A 435 -3.04 5.75 -20.27
C ALA A 435 -2.75 7.27 -20.16
N TRP A 436 -1.81 7.78 -20.95
CA TRP A 436 -1.50 9.21 -21.05
C TRP A 436 -2.70 10.06 -21.51
N LEU A 437 -3.68 9.49 -22.24
CA LEU A 437 -4.93 10.16 -22.64
C LEU A 437 -5.72 10.69 -21.45
N LEU A 438 -5.53 10.10 -20.28
CA LEU A 438 -6.17 10.50 -19.04
C LEU A 438 -5.37 11.56 -18.27
N ALA A 439 -4.07 11.72 -18.54
CA ALA A 439 -3.16 12.58 -17.79
C ALA A 439 -3.06 14.01 -18.36
N VAL A 440 -3.30 14.19 -19.65
CA VAL A 440 -3.15 15.49 -20.33
C VAL A 440 -4.44 16.33 -20.16
N GLY A 441 -4.30 17.59 -19.74
CA GLY A 441 -5.44 18.51 -19.62
C GLY A 441 -6.18 18.70 -20.95
N GLY A 442 -7.51 18.55 -20.95
CA GLY A 442 -8.32 18.46 -22.17
C GLY A 442 -8.39 17.05 -22.80
N GLY A 443 -8.00 16.03 -22.03
CA GLY A 443 -7.91 14.63 -22.46
C GLY A 443 -9.25 13.94 -22.73
N LEU A 444 -9.19 12.62 -22.92
CA LEU A 444 -10.32 11.75 -23.29
C LEU A 444 -11.58 11.99 -22.43
N GLN A 445 -11.41 12.22 -21.12
CA GLN A 445 -12.51 12.53 -20.22
C GLN A 445 -13.30 13.77 -20.66
N THR A 446 -12.63 14.87 -20.97
CA THR A 446 -13.29 16.13 -21.38
C THR A 446 -14.05 15.96 -22.69
N ARG A 447 -13.55 15.14 -23.62
CA ARG A 447 -14.25 14.83 -24.88
C ARG A 447 -15.50 14.01 -24.66
N LEU A 448 -15.39 12.97 -23.85
CA LEU A 448 -16.55 12.15 -23.47
C LEU A 448 -17.61 13.01 -22.77
N GLU A 449 -17.22 13.92 -21.87
CA GLU A 449 -18.12 14.86 -21.19
C GLU A 449 -18.75 15.91 -22.13
N ALA A 450 -18.12 16.20 -23.27
CA ALA A 450 -18.64 17.15 -24.25
C ALA A 450 -19.74 16.56 -25.14
N ASP A 451 -19.84 15.23 -25.23
CA ASP A 451 -20.87 14.56 -26.03
C ASP A 451 -22.23 14.63 -25.36
N ALA A 452 -23.27 15.00 -26.12
CA ALA A 452 -24.62 15.18 -25.59
C ALA A 452 -25.28 13.91 -25.05
N ARG A 453 -24.78 12.72 -25.43
CA ARG A 453 -25.24 11.42 -24.89
C ARG A 453 -24.72 11.17 -23.47
N VAL A 454 -23.63 11.84 -23.08
CA VAL A 454 -22.96 11.67 -21.79
C VAL A 454 -23.32 12.81 -20.86
N THR A 455 -23.78 12.47 -19.65
CA THR A 455 -24.09 13.46 -18.60
C THR A 455 -22.92 13.66 -17.64
N ALA A 456 -22.13 12.61 -17.38
CA ALA A 456 -20.99 12.67 -16.50
C ALA A 456 -19.97 11.58 -16.84
N VAL A 457 -18.69 11.91 -16.67
CA VAL A 457 -17.59 10.95 -16.69
C VAL A 457 -16.83 11.04 -15.38
N ARG A 458 -16.64 9.91 -14.71
CA ARG A 458 -15.84 9.83 -13.49
C ARG A 458 -14.61 8.97 -13.76
N ARG A 459 -13.44 9.51 -13.47
CA ARG A 459 -12.19 8.73 -13.49
C ARG A 459 -11.96 8.11 -12.12
N ASP A 460 -11.57 6.84 -12.10
CA ASP A 460 -11.06 6.21 -10.88
C ASP A 460 -9.58 6.60 -10.71
N THR A 461 -9.29 7.32 -9.63
CA THR A 461 -8.01 8.01 -9.41
C THR A 461 -6.86 7.01 -9.41
N GLY A 462 -5.87 7.25 -10.27
CA GLY A 462 -4.73 6.34 -10.41
C GLY A 462 -5.06 5.05 -11.16
N SER A 463 -6.17 4.97 -11.89
CA SER A 463 -6.47 3.83 -12.76
C SER A 463 -6.68 4.28 -14.21
N ASP A 464 -6.63 3.28 -15.10
CA ASP A 464 -6.93 3.43 -16.53
C ASP A 464 -8.44 3.22 -16.80
N ARG A 465 -9.29 3.59 -15.84
CA ARG A 465 -10.75 3.33 -15.88
C ARG A 465 -11.57 4.61 -15.83
N LEU A 466 -12.56 4.67 -16.71
CA LEU A 466 -13.56 5.73 -16.79
C LEU A 466 -14.96 5.15 -16.60
N TYR A 467 -15.78 5.84 -15.82
CA TYR A 467 -17.19 5.53 -15.59
C TYR A 467 -18.02 6.55 -16.36
N ILE A 468 -18.77 6.09 -17.35
CA ILE A 468 -19.59 6.93 -18.24
C ILE A 468 -21.06 6.81 -17.81
N THR A 469 -21.70 7.95 -17.56
CA THR A 469 -23.11 8.07 -17.18
C THR A 469 -23.83 9.00 -18.18
N PRO A 470 -25.03 8.66 -18.68
CA PRO A 470 -25.84 7.50 -18.33
C PRO A 470 -25.31 6.23 -19.01
N ARG A 471 -25.95 5.09 -18.72
CA ARG A 471 -25.71 3.86 -19.49
C ARG A 471 -26.02 4.12 -20.97
N LEU A 472 -25.00 4.08 -21.81
CA LEU A 472 -25.14 4.06 -23.27
C LEU A 472 -25.42 2.65 -23.75
N GLU A 473 -26.32 2.48 -24.73
CA GLU A 473 -26.49 1.19 -25.38
C GLU A 473 -25.23 0.83 -26.18
N PRO A 474 -24.90 -0.46 -26.38
CA PRO A 474 -23.61 -0.85 -26.95
C PRO A 474 -23.32 -0.23 -28.33
N VAL A 475 -24.33 -0.11 -29.20
CA VAL A 475 -24.19 0.55 -30.51
C VAL A 475 -23.90 2.05 -30.37
N GLU A 476 -24.55 2.72 -29.41
CA GLU A 476 -24.32 4.15 -29.14
C GLU A 476 -22.93 4.38 -28.57
N LEU A 477 -22.46 3.47 -27.71
CA LEU A 477 -21.12 3.51 -27.15
C LEU A 477 -20.06 3.33 -28.25
N VAL A 478 -20.17 2.31 -29.09
CA VAL A 478 -19.19 2.09 -30.18
C VAL A 478 -19.16 3.30 -31.11
N SER A 479 -20.32 3.81 -31.53
CA SER A 479 -20.40 5.04 -32.35
C SER A 479 -19.71 6.24 -31.69
N LEU A 480 -19.97 6.46 -30.39
CA LEU A 480 -19.33 7.54 -29.64
C LEU A 480 -17.81 7.38 -29.61
N LEU A 481 -17.31 6.16 -29.36
CA LEU A 481 -15.89 5.90 -29.27
C LEU A 481 -15.20 6.05 -30.63
N ASP A 482 -15.85 5.64 -31.73
CA ASP A 482 -15.36 5.81 -33.10
C ASP A 482 -15.28 7.30 -33.50
N GLU A 483 -16.28 8.09 -33.11
CA GLU A 483 -16.28 9.54 -33.33
C GLU A 483 -15.10 10.23 -32.62
N ILE A 484 -14.82 9.81 -31.38
CA ILE A 484 -13.71 10.32 -30.58
C ILE A 484 -12.36 9.78 -31.06
N ASP A 485 -12.32 8.57 -31.62
CA ASP A 485 -11.08 7.90 -32.04
C ASP A 485 -10.29 8.75 -33.04
N VAL A 486 -10.97 9.40 -34.00
CA VAL A 486 -10.30 10.27 -34.98
C VAL A 486 -9.43 11.33 -34.29
N GLU A 487 -9.97 12.01 -33.27
CA GLU A 487 -9.23 13.05 -32.53
C GLU A 487 -8.16 12.48 -31.59
N VAL A 488 -8.41 11.29 -31.02
CA VAL A 488 -7.44 10.58 -30.17
C VAL A 488 -6.23 10.15 -31.00
N GLN A 489 -6.45 9.60 -32.19
CA GLN A 489 -5.40 9.20 -33.12
C GLN A 489 -4.59 10.39 -33.61
N GLU A 490 -5.22 11.54 -33.87
CA GLU A 490 -4.51 12.78 -34.21
C GLU A 490 -3.61 13.25 -33.05
N GLN A 491 -4.13 13.27 -31.82
CA GLN A 491 -3.33 13.62 -30.64
C GLN A 491 -2.19 12.63 -30.39
N ALA A 492 -2.42 11.33 -30.59
CA ALA A 492 -1.39 10.31 -30.42
C ALA A 492 -0.23 10.52 -31.42
N ARG A 493 -0.55 10.85 -32.68
CA ARG A 493 0.45 11.20 -33.70
C ARG A 493 1.20 12.48 -33.35
N ASP A 494 0.51 13.51 -32.89
CA ASP A 494 1.12 14.77 -32.47
C ASP A 494 2.05 14.57 -31.27
N LEU A 495 1.65 13.75 -30.30
CA LEU A 495 2.46 13.43 -29.13
C LEU A 495 3.70 12.62 -29.52
N ALA A 496 3.54 11.61 -30.37
CA ALA A 496 4.64 10.82 -30.91
C ALA A 496 5.65 11.71 -31.66
N ALA A 497 5.16 12.62 -32.52
CA ALA A 497 6.02 13.57 -33.23
C ALA A 497 6.77 14.53 -32.28
N ARG A 498 6.12 14.98 -31.20
CA ARG A 498 6.78 15.80 -30.16
C ARG A 498 7.81 15.01 -29.37
N GLN A 499 7.52 13.76 -29.05
CA GLN A 499 8.45 12.86 -28.37
C GLN A 499 9.68 12.62 -29.25
N ASP A 500 9.50 12.31 -30.53
CA ASP A 500 10.58 12.13 -31.50
C ASP A 500 11.42 13.42 -31.64
N ALA A 501 10.78 14.59 -31.69
CA ALA A 501 11.47 15.88 -31.73
C ALA A 501 12.26 16.15 -30.45
N MET A 502 11.71 15.80 -29.28
CA MET A 502 12.38 15.97 -27.99
C MET A 502 13.56 15.01 -27.83
N VAL A 503 13.41 13.76 -28.25
CA VAL A 503 14.50 12.76 -28.28
C VAL A 503 15.61 13.22 -29.23
N SER A 504 15.25 13.73 -30.42
CA SER A 504 16.21 14.28 -31.38
C SER A 504 16.95 15.50 -30.82
N ALA A 505 16.24 16.46 -30.20
CA ALA A 505 16.85 17.62 -29.56
C ALA A 505 17.76 17.22 -28.37
N GLY A 506 17.36 16.21 -27.59
CA GLY A 506 18.17 15.65 -26.52
C GLY A 506 19.46 15.00 -27.05
N ALA A 507 19.38 14.27 -28.17
CA ALA A 507 20.54 13.70 -28.84
C ALA A 507 21.48 14.78 -29.38
N GLU A 508 20.95 15.83 -30.00
CA GLU A 508 21.75 16.99 -30.45
C GLU A 508 22.44 17.71 -29.29
N HIS A 509 21.74 17.92 -28.17
CA HIS A 509 22.31 18.54 -26.97
C HIS A 509 23.41 17.66 -26.36
N THR A 510 23.20 16.35 -26.30
CA THR A 510 24.19 15.39 -25.81
C THR A 510 25.43 15.37 -26.71
N ALA A 511 25.26 15.38 -28.02
CA ALA A 511 26.36 15.48 -28.98
C ALA A 511 27.15 16.79 -28.83
N ALA A 512 26.46 17.92 -28.60
CA ALA A 512 27.09 19.21 -28.35
C ALA A 512 27.92 19.21 -27.05
N LEU A 513 27.38 18.65 -25.96
CA LEU A 513 28.10 18.52 -24.68
C LEU A 513 29.34 17.64 -24.81
N LEU A 514 29.24 16.50 -25.51
CA LEU A 514 30.39 15.64 -25.79
C LEU A 514 31.45 16.35 -26.62
N GLY A 515 31.05 17.19 -27.57
CA GLY A 515 31.96 18.06 -28.31
C GLY A 515 32.72 19.03 -27.41
N ILE A 516 32.02 19.72 -26.51
CA ILE A 516 32.63 20.64 -25.54
C ILE A 516 33.60 19.91 -24.60
N LEU A 517 33.22 18.75 -24.07
CA LEU A 517 34.08 17.95 -23.19
C LEU A 517 35.37 17.53 -23.92
N ARG A 518 35.26 17.11 -25.18
CA ARG A 518 36.42 16.74 -25.99
C ARG A 518 37.35 17.93 -26.24
N GLU A 519 36.82 19.11 -26.52
CA GLU A 519 37.64 20.33 -26.66
C GLU A 519 38.37 20.70 -25.35
N LEU A 520 37.73 20.48 -24.20
CA LEU A 520 38.36 20.71 -22.89
C LEU A 520 39.51 19.71 -22.63
N ASP A 521 39.31 18.43 -22.95
CA ASP A 521 40.35 17.40 -22.83
C ASP A 521 41.55 17.70 -23.76
N GLU A 522 41.28 18.10 -25.01
CA GLU A 522 42.33 18.48 -25.97
C GLU A 522 43.13 19.69 -25.47
N ARG A 523 42.47 20.68 -24.85
CA ARG A 523 43.15 21.84 -24.23
C ARG A 523 43.96 21.46 -22.99
N ALA A 524 43.47 20.54 -22.17
CA ALA A 524 44.17 20.06 -20.99
C ALA A 524 45.42 19.22 -21.35
N ALA A 525 45.37 18.46 -22.45
CA ALA A 525 46.53 17.69 -22.92
C ALA A 525 47.60 18.55 -23.62
N GLY A 526 47.25 19.74 -24.09
CA GLY A 526 48.15 20.68 -24.75
C GLY A 526 48.79 21.73 -23.82
N ALA A 527 48.38 21.80 -22.55
CA ALA A 527 48.94 22.65 -21.50
C ALA A 527 49.89 21.86 -20.61
#